data_AF-A0AA42ZH25-F1
#
_entry.id   AF-A0AA42ZH25-F1
#
_cell.length_a   1.000
_cell.length_b   1.000
_cell.length_c   1.000
_cell.angle_alpha   90.00
_cell.angle_beta   90.00
_cell.angle_gamma   90.00
#
_symmetry.space_group_name_H-M   'P 1'
#
loop_
_entity.id
_entity.type
_entity.pdbx_description
1 polymer ?
#
loop_
_entity_poly.entity_id
_entity_poly.type
_entity_poly.pdbx_seq_one_letter_code
_entity_poly.pdbx_strand_id
1 'polypeptide(L)'
;MEYRLKVGESARINHSIFSSHLVIYAGMPNQDTYSLAITHSEGARHGGYNLFMPKDRREVFHKKGKIVVLDVNANEIRLKIEH
;
A
#
# COMPACT_ATOMS: atom_id res chain seq x y z
N MET A 1 -3.47 6.97 -9.96
CA MET A 1 -4.73 6.20 -10.08
C MET A 1 -5.30 5.99 -8.68
N GLU A 2 -6.62 6.09 -8.50
CA GLU A 2 -7.27 5.86 -7.19
C GLU A 2 -7.70 4.39 -7.05
N TYR A 3 -7.53 3.85 -5.85
CA TYR A 3 -7.89 2.50 -5.46
C TYR A 3 -8.70 2.55 -4.17
N ARG A 4 -9.69 1.66 -4.09
CA ARG A 4 -10.43 1.35 -2.87
C ARG A 4 -10.20 -0.11 -2.55
N LEU A 5 -9.52 -0.39 -1.44
CA LEU A 5 -9.13 -1.74 -1.05
C LEU A 5 -9.79 -2.09 0.28
N LYS A 6 -10.44 -3.25 0.35
CA LYS A 6 -10.83 -3.88 1.61
C LYS A 6 -9.63 -4.56 2.27
N VAL A 7 -9.79 -4.96 3.53
CA VAL A 7 -8.76 -5.74 4.23
C VAL A 7 -8.42 -7.01 3.45
N GLY A 8 -7.13 -7.20 3.16
CA GLY A 8 -6.60 -8.30 2.35
C GLY A 8 -6.59 -8.05 0.85
N GLU A 9 -7.25 -7.01 0.34
CA GLU A 9 -7.21 -6.65 -1.07
C GLU A 9 -5.91 -5.90 -1.42
N SER A 10 -5.52 -6.00 -2.69
CA SER A 10 -4.26 -5.45 -3.18
C SER A 10 -4.42 -4.65 -4.46
N ALA A 11 -3.69 -3.55 -4.55
CA ALA A 11 -3.44 -2.85 -5.80
C ALA A 11 -2.09 -3.30 -6.38
N ARG A 12 -2.09 -3.78 -7.63
CA ARG A 12 -0.86 -4.10 -8.36
C ARG A 12 -0.36 -2.89 -9.13
N ILE A 13 0.93 -2.63 -8.98
CA ILE A 13 1.65 -1.54 -9.60
C ILE A 13 2.75 -2.15 -10.46
N ASN A 14 2.59 -2.15 -11.78
CA ASN A 14 3.63 -2.63 -12.68
C ASN A 14 4.53 -1.46 -13.08
N HIS A 15 5.84 -1.57 -12.80
CA HIS A 15 6.84 -0.60 -13.28
C HIS A 15 7.47 -1.03 -14.59
N SER A 16 7.55 -2.35 -14.84
CA SER A 16 8.00 -2.94 -16.10
C SER A 16 7.44 -4.35 -16.24
N ILE A 17 7.75 -5.02 -17.36
CA ILE A 17 7.36 -6.42 -17.59
C ILE A 17 7.91 -7.37 -16.50
N PHE A 18 9.04 -7.00 -15.88
CA PHE A 18 9.73 -7.83 -14.87
C PHE A 18 9.73 -7.22 -13.46
N SER A 19 9.08 -6.08 -13.26
CA SER A 19 9.05 -5.39 -11.97
C SER A 19 7.64 -4.95 -11.59
N SER A 20 7.18 -5.41 -10.43
CA SER A 20 5.89 -5.00 -9.88
C SER A 20 5.96 -4.82 -8.36
N HIS A 21 5.08 -3.97 -7.84
CA HIS A 21 4.77 -3.86 -6.43
C HIS A 21 3.31 -4.26 -6.20
N LEU A 22 3.03 -4.88 -5.06
CA LEU A 22 1.67 -4.99 -4.54
C LEU A 22 1.56 -4.14 -3.28
N VAL A 23 0.55 -3.29 -3.24
CA VAL A 23 0.14 -2.56 -2.03
C VAL A 23 -1.10 -3.24 -1.50
N ILE A 24 -1.01 -3.82 -0.30
CA ILE A 24 -2.07 -4.61 0.32
C ILE A 24 -2.55 -3.85 1.55
N TYR A 25 -3.86 -3.67 1.67
CA TYR A 25 -4.43 -3.14 2.88
C TYR A 25 -4.54 -4.23 3.94
N ALA A 26 -3.72 -4.16 4.98
CA ALA A 26 -3.63 -5.18 6.02
C ALA A 26 -4.54 -4.89 7.24
N GLY A 27 -5.39 -3.85 7.15
CA GLY A 27 -6.33 -3.49 8.21
C GLY A 27 -5.79 -2.47 9.20
N MET A 28 -6.50 -2.32 10.32
CA MET A 28 -6.16 -1.41 11.41
C MET A 28 -5.95 -2.21 12.70
N PRO A 29 -4.73 -2.30 13.25
CA PRO A 29 -4.50 -2.96 14.54
C PRO A 29 -5.16 -2.22 15.72
N ASN A 30 -5.40 -0.92 15.59
CA ASN A 30 -6.14 -0.10 16.55
C ASN A 30 -6.78 1.10 15.82
N GLN A 31 -7.54 1.94 16.53
CA GLN A 31 -8.29 3.05 15.93
C GLN A 31 -7.42 4.16 15.31
N ASP A 32 -6.15 4.24 15.70
CA ASP A 32 -5.23 5.32 15.33
C ASP A 32 -4.12 4.88 14.38
N THR A 33 -4.03 3.58 14.07
CA THR A 33 -2.98 3.01 13.24
C THR A 33 -3.57 2.14 12.14
N TYR A 34 -3.12 2.33 10.91
CA TYR A 34 -3.40 1.43 9.79
C TYR A 34 -2.14 0.68 9.34
N SER A 35 -2.35 -0.46 8.71
CA SER A 35 -1.29 -1.34 8.24
C SER A 35 -1.36 -1.49 6.72
N LEU A 36 -0.21 -1.27 6.07
CA LEU A 36 -0.01 -1.52 4.64
C LEU A 36 1.13 -2.49 4.44
N ALA A 37 0.84 -3.65 3.86
CA ALA A 37 1.87 -4.57 3.42
C ALA A 37 2.27 -4.24 1.98
N ILE A 38 3.56 -4.03 1.76
CA ILE A 38 4.12 -3.75 0.45
C ILE A 38 5.01 -4.93 0.07
N THR A 39 4.75 -5.52 -1.08
CA THR A 39 5.63 -6.52 -1.68
C THR A 39 6.21 -5.99 -2.98
N HIS A 40 7.38 -6.46 -3.35
CA HIS A 40 8.02 -6.15 -4.61
C HIS A 40 8.63 -7.41 -5.24
N SER A 41 8.55 -7.47 -6.56
CA SER A 41 9.22 -8.47 -7.38
C SER A 41 10.04 -7.73 -8.44
N GLU A 42 11.29 -8.14 -8.62
CA GLU A 42 12.19 -7.68 -9.68
C GLU A 42 13.02 -8.88 -10.17
N GLY A 43 12.54 -9.53 -11.22
CA GLY A 43 13.08 -10.81 -11.70
C GLY A 43 13.00 -11.90 -10.62
N ALA A 44 14.14 -12.51 -10.26
CA ALA A 44 14.21 -13.52 -9.20
C ALA A 44 14.22 -12.93 -7.79
N ARG A 45 14.35 -11.61 -7.64
CA ARG A 45 14.39 -10.94 -6.33
C ARG A 45 12.98 -10.61 -5.87
N HIS A 46 12.66 -11.05 -4.67
CA HIS A 46 11.36 -10.85 -4.04
C HIS A 46 11.57 -10.35 -2.62
N GLY A 47 10.72 -9.45 -2.18
CA GLY A 47 10.75 -8.96 -0.82
C GLY A 47 9.44 -8.30 -0.44
N GLY A 48 9.28 -8.07 0.86
CA GLY A 48 8.12 -7.37 1.37
C GLY A 48 8.36 -6.87 2.77
N TYR A 49 7.58 -5.88 3.14
CA TYR A 49 7.58 -5.30 4.48
C TYR A 49 6.18 -4.82 4.82
N ASN A 50 5.89 -4.77 6.12
CA ASN A 50 4.66 -4.19 6.63
C ASN A 50 4.94 -2.83 7.24
N LEU A 51 4.11 -1.84 6.91
CA LEU A 51 4.16 -0.50 7.46
C LEU A 51 2.97 -0.30 8.40
N PHE A 52 3.25 0.18 9.60
CA PHE A 52 2.25 0.61 10.56
C PHE A 52 2.29 2.12 10.66
N MET A 53 1.26 2.78 10.13
CA MET A 53 1.23 4.22 9.98
C MET A 53 0.11 4.83 10.85
N PRO A 54 0.38 5.97 11.51
CA PRO A 54 -0.68 6.77 12.13
C PRO A 54 -1.77 7.14 11.13
N LYS A 55 -3.04 7.11 11.55
CA LYS A 55 -4.22 7.38 10.71
C LYS A 55 -4.23 8.78 10.08
N ASP A 56 -3.62 9.75 10.76
CA ASP A 56 -3.46 11.12 10.29
C ASP A 56 -2.35 11.26 9.23
N ARG A 57 -1.43 10.29 9.11
CA ARG A 57 -0.40 10.29 8.07
C ARG A 57 -1.00 9.92 6.72
N ARG A 58 -1.00 10.91 5.82
CA ARG A 58 -1.58 10.83 4.48
C ARG A 58 -0.61 10.38 3.39
N GLU A 59 0.69 10.33 3.67
CA GLU A 59 1.69 10.04 2.66
C GLU A 59 2.65 8.95 3.11
N VAL A 60 2.86 7.98 2.22
CA VAL A 60 3.81 6.89 2.40
C VAL A 60 4.72 6.86 1.18
N PHE A 61 6.00 7.10 1.39
CA PHE A 61 7.01 7.01 0.34
C PHE A 61 7.49 5.57 0.21
N HIS A 62 7.46 5.04 -1.01
CA HIS A 62 8.15 3.79 -1.36
C HIS A 62 9.21 4.09 -2.41
N LYS A 63 10.18 3.19 -2.58
CA LYS A 63 11.37 3.43 -3.43
C LYS A 63 11.10 3.89 -4.87
N LYS A 64 9.91 3.62 -5.42
CA LYS A 64 9.57 3.91 -6.83
C LYS A 64 8.24 4.69 -6.98
N GLY A 65 7.79 5.39 -5.94
CA GLY A 65 6.56 6.16 -6.00
C GLY A 65 6.04 6.63 -4.64
N LYS A 66 4.89 7.29 -4.69
CA LYS A 66 4.22 7.86 -3.52
C LYS A 66 2.82 7.28 -3.41
N ILE A 67 2.48 6.80 -2.22
CA ILE A 67 1.13 6.36 -1.88
C ILE A 67 0.50 7.48 -1.04
N VAL A 68 -0.57 8.06 -1.55
CA VAL A 68 -1.37 9.07 -0.85
C VAL A 68 -2.64 8.40 -0.30
N VAL A 69 -2.80 8.38 1.02
CA VAL A 69 -3.98 7.85 1.70
C VAL A 69 -5.04 8.94 1.79
N LEU A 70 -6.12 8.77 1.04
CA LEU A 70 -7.23 9.72 0.97
C LEU A 70 -8.19 9.52 2.15
N ASP A 71 -8.47 8.26 2.50
CA ASP A 71 -9.30 7.90 3.64
C ASP A 71 -8.97 6.48 4.12
N VAL A 72 -9.19 6.20 5.41
CA VAL A 72 -8.96 4.86 5.98
C VAL A 72 -9.87 4.61 7.18
N ASN A 73 -10.46 3.42 7.22
CA ASN A 73 -11.21 2.89 8.34
C ASN A 73 -10.97 1.38 8.45
N ALA A 74 -11.49 0.72 9.50
CA ALA A 74 -11.21 -0.69 9.77
C ALA A 74 -11.58 -1.67 8.64
N ASN A 75 -12.48 -1.28 7.73
CA ASN A 75 -12.97 -2.14 6.65
C ASN A 75 -12.26 -1.88 5.32
N GLU A 76 -11.83 -0.65 5.07
CA GLU A 76 -11.27 -0.24 3.79
C GLU A 76 -10.31 0.94 3.87
N ILE A 77 -9.46 1.03 2.84
CA ILE A 77 -8.61 2.17 2.57
C ILE A 77 -8.86 2.71 1.16
N ARG A 78 -8.89 4.03 1.05
CA ARG A 78 -8.86 4.74 -0.22
C ARG A 78 -7.50 5.38 -0.40
N LEU A 79 -6.83 5.04 -1.49
CA LEU A 79 -5.47 5.50 -1.76
C LEU A 79 -5.29 5.89 -3.22
N LYS A 80 -4.41 6.84 -3.45
CA LYS A 80 -3.92 7.22 -4.77
C LYS A 80 -2.45 6.84 -4.86
N ILE A 81 -2.10 6.10 -5.90
CA ILE A 81 -0.70 5.77 -6.19
C ILE A 81 -0.22 6.72 -7.29
N GLU A 82 0.89 7.39 -7.00
CA GLU A 82 1.60 8.33 -7.87
C GLU A 82 3.00 7.79 -8.18
N HIS A 83 3.40 7.94 -9.44
CA HIS A 83 4.62 7.42 -10.03
C HIS A 83 5.55 8.56 -10.43
#